data_AF-A0A7R9Z2Z8-F1
#
_entry.id   AF-A0A7R9Z2Z8-F1
#
_cell.length_a   1.000
_cell.length_b   1.000
_cell.length_c   1.000
_cell.angle_alpha   90.00
_cell.angle_beta   90.00
_cell.angle_gamma   90.00
#
_symmetry.space_group_name_H-M   'P 1'
#
loop_
_entity.id
_entity.type
_entity.pdbx_description
1 polymer ?
#
loop_
_entity_poly.entity_id
_entity_poly.type
_entity_poly.pdbx_seq_one_letter_code
_entity_poly.pdbx_strand_id
1 'polypeptide(L)'
;MTWTIHLRVEGKNSTLHNLPRDITIEDLLHRIAATSSISPKSLRVFCGGVLIKSSADVENAVAVETFSVLRDGVTAQVLGDPEVPVATRGLWREVTMGLEQGHTIVRKKYADSLAAAKEHFADEEARHFVHANLCKIVAETTSKDGERIGRTEREHVLSTLNHAAELVSMDLQTGTRGRILKALGYLLDPTVKFLAKPAKATKSISIRTSFSGGGAQQATVRRIGEHFSKLDGFINLATYMAENIWTHRFPNPRVVAHVVHFLSSETSSESEPKLESLQDKSAATVIVKCSIDHISSCNEDYLQEMSENAQLLKILREALLQAVRSERIATDCDEPQLWDLWSSVILRMIGAEQSFAVRKSGWAAWHDLVEWSTEAILSNETLIVKGAGTDFVNGTYTPTKVNWAENRVYVRIVPDGFGEASGKTLTCFRCVMRSLNKWWFISEADEKQPGTDRDVDYYQSKNSGDAHDRPQLSGWGLCTLQAHGLAPAPVLELTGTLGVPKEQAIKMPPY
;
A
#
# COMPACT_ATOMS: atom_id res chain seq x y z
N MET A 1 60.84 25.66 3.40
CA MET A 1 59.90 26.09 4.46
C MET A 1 59.21 24.85 4.98
N THR A 2 59.28 24.57 6.28
CA THR A 2 58.65 23.38 6.88
C THR A 2 57.26 23.69 7.43
N TRP A 3 56.43 22.67 7.59
CA TRP A 3 55.15 22.76 8.28
C TRP A 3 55.28 22.23 9.72
N THR A 4 54.49 22.82 10.62
CA THR A 4 54.20 22.26 11.95
C THR A 4 52.72 21.89 11.98
N ILE A 5 52.41 20.64 12.31
CA ILE A 5 51.03 20.14 12.40
C ILE A 5 50.73 19.79 13.85
N HIS A 6 49.60 20.29 14.36
CA HIS A 6 49.10 19.94 15.68
C HIS A 6 48.10 18.79 15.55
N LEU A 7 48.40 17.69 16.22
CA LEU A 7 47.59 16.49 16.23
C LEU A 7 46.81 16.42 17.53
N ARG A 8 45.56 15.97 17.43
CA ARG A 8 44.78 15.56 18.59
C ARG A 8 44.41 14.10 18.44
N VAL A 9 45.03 13.25 19.25
CA VAL A 9 44.82 11.80 19.26
C VAL A 9 44.24 11.43 20.62
N GLU A 10 43.01 10.92 20.66
CA GLU A 10 42.32 10.51 21.91
C GLU A 10 42.35 11.58 23.02
N GLY A 11 42.18 12.85 22.64
CA GLY A 11 42.20 13.98 23.57
C GLY A 11 43.60 14.43 24.01
N LYS A 12 44.67 13.71 23.65
CA LYS A 12 46.05 14.15 23.84
C LYS A 12 46.50 15.01 22.65
N ASN A 13 47.09 16.16 22.95
CA ASN A 13 47.66 17.04 21.95
C ASN A 13 49.13 16.62 21.73
N SER A 14 49.51 16.41 20.48
CA SER A 14 50.90 16.20 20.07
C SER A 14 51.22 17.13 18.89
N THR A 15 52.49 17.44 18.68
CA THR A 15 52.91 18.35 17.59
C THR A 15 54.00 17.68 16.77
N LEU A 16 53.80 17.63 15.46
CA LEU A 16 54.83 17.21 14.51
C LEU A 16 55.49 18.45 13.94
N HIS A 17 56.80 18.57 14.17
CA HIS A 17 57.62 19.66 13.66
C HIS A 17 58.35 19.25 12.38
N ASN A 18 58.75 20.24 11.58
CA ASN A 18 59.66 20.07 10.45
C ASN A 18 59.15 19.15 9.33
N LEU A 19 57.85 19.18 9.03
CA LEU A 19 57.31 18.40 7.92
C LEU A 19 57.63 19.07 6.56
N PRO A 20 58.04 18.30 5.54
CA PRO A 20 58.18 18.79 4.17
C PRO A 20 56.84 19.32 3.63
N ARG A 21 56.87 20.32 2.73
CA ARG A 21 55.64 20.85 2.10
C ARG A 21 55.00 19.86 1.14
N ASP A 22 55.83 19.05 0.53
CA ASP A 22 55.52 17.98 -0.42
C ASP A 22 55.25 16.64 0.28
N ILE A 23 55.00 16.63 1.59
CA ILE A 23 54.70 15.38 2.30
C ILE A 23 53.40 14.78 1.77
N THR A 24 53.47 13.52 1.35
CA THR A 24 52.27 12.77 0.94
C THR A 24 51.40 12.46 2.16
N ILE A 25 50.11 12.26 1.94
CA ILE A 25 49.20 11.84 3.02
C ILE A 25 49.65 10.51 3.62
N GLU A 26 50.17 9.60 2.81
CA GLU A 26 50.68 8.30 3.25
C GLU A 26 51.88 8.45 4.18
N ASP A 27 52.85 9.30 3.82
CA ASP A 27 54.02 9.60 4.66
C ASP A 27 53.63 10.31 5.96
N LEU A 28 52.66 11.22 5.89
CA LEU A 28 52.11 11.89 7.07
C LEU A 28 51.45 10.89 8.02
N LEU A 29 50.62 9.98 7.49
CA LEU A 29 49.97 8.93 8.27
C LEU A 29 50.98 7.98 8.91
N HIS A 30 52.05 7.60 8.20
CA HIS A 30 53.13 6.78 8.76
C HIS A 30 53.86 7.49 9.91
N ARG A 31 54.11 8.80 9.81
CA ARG A 31 54.73 9.59 10.89
C ARG A 31 53.83 9.74 12.11
N ILE A 32 52.53 9.94 11.90
CA ILE A 32 51.54 9.98 12.98
C ILE A 32 51.50 8.62 13.68
N ALA A 33 51.37 7.54 12.92
CA ALA A 33 51.37 6.16 13.42
C ALA A 33 52.60 5.83 14.26
N ALA A 34 53.79 6.22 13.81
CA ALA A 34 55.04 6.03 14.54
C ALA A 34 55.08 6.78 15.89
N THR A 35 54.36 7.91 15.99
CA THR A 35 54.34 8.74 17.20
C THR A 35 53.23 8.33 18.16
N SER A 36 52.11 7.79 17.66
CA SER A 36 50.94 7.44 18.46
C SER A 36 50.77 5.95 18.75
N SER A 37 51.64 5.08 18.21
CA SER A 37 51.50 3.61 18.27
C SER A 37 50.18 3.08 17.67
N ILE A 38 49.56 3.84 16.76
CA ILE A 38 48.32 3.46 16.05
C ILE A 38 48.69 2.98 14.66
N SER A 39 48.00 1.95 14.14
CA SER A 39 48.25 1.45 12.78
C SER A 39 47.97 2.53 11.73
N PRO A 40 48.85 2.73 10.73
CA PRO A 40 48.61 3.69 9.65
C PRO A 40 47.29 3.47 8.92
N LYS A 41 46.84 2.21 8.81
CA LYS A 41 45.61 1.83 8.10
C LYS A 41 44.33 2.30 8.79
N SER A 42 44.36 2.49 10.11
CA SER A 42 43.22 2.96 10.91
C SER A 42 43.19 4.47 11.08
N LEU A 43 44.18 5.19 10.53
CA LEU A 43 44.21 6.64 10.58
C LEU A 43 43.45 7.26 9.40
N ARG A 44 42.82 8.40 9.67
CA ARG A 44 42.15 9.26 8.71
C ARG A 44 42.57 10.71 8.98
N VAL A 45 42.79 11.49 7.93
CA VAL A 45 43.13 12.92 8.05
C VAL A 45 41.96 13.75 7.57
N PHE A 46 41.49 14.65 8.44
CA PHE A 46 40.48 15.64 8.11
C PHE A 46 41.11 17.03 8.06
N CYS A 47 40.74 17.83 7.07
CA CYS A 47 41.05 19.25 7.03
C CYS A 47 39.74 20.02 6.84
N GLY A 48 39.41 20.93 7.77
CA GLY A 48 38.13 21.65 7.73
C GLY A 48 36.89 20.75 7.78
N GLY A 49 36.99 19.56 8.39
CA GLY A 49 35.91 18.56 8.42
C GLY A 49 35.79 17.69 7.17
N VAL A 50 36.62 17.93 6.14
CA VAL A 50 36.64 17.13 4.91
C VAL A 50 37.69 16.02 5.03
N LEU A 51 37.27 14.78 4.76
CA LEU A 51 38.17 13.62 4.73
C LEU A 51 39.07 13.71 3.48
N ILE A 52 40.39 13.78 3.68
CA ILE A 52 41.33 13.77 2.57
C ILE A 52 41.65 12.32 2.19
N LYS A 53 41.17 11.87 1.02
CA LYS A 53 41.46 10.54 0.47
C LYS A 53 42.69 10.62 -0.44
N SER A 54 43.57 9.63 -0.34
CA SER A 54 44.90 9.60 -0.96
C SER A 54 44.89 9.82 -2.48
N SER A 55 45.84 10.66 -2.94
CA SER A 55 46.38 10.86 -4.31
C SER A 55 46.22 12.25 -4.93
N ALA A 56 45.44 13.17 -4.33
CA ALA A 56 45.58 14.58 -4.67
C ALA A 56 46.69 15.16 -3.78
N ASP A 57 47.71 15.78 -4.40
CA ASP A 57 48.70 16.59 -3.70
C ASP A 57 47.99 17.43 -2.62
N VAL A 58 48.59 17.52 -1.44
CA VAL A 58 48.04 18.30 -0.32
C VAL A 58 47.78 19.75 -0.76
N GLU A 59 48.48 20.24 -1.78
CA GLU A 59 48.22 21.53 -2.43
C GLU A 59 46.88 21.60 -3.19
N ASN A 60 46.44 20.54 -3.86
CA ASN A 60 45.18 20.52 -4.62
C ASN A 60 43.93 20.39 -3.73
N ALA A 61 44.04 19.73 -2.57
CA ALA A 61 42.95 19.66 -1.60
C ALA A 61 42.74 20.99 -0.83
N VAL A 62 43.75 21.86 -0.80
CA VAL A 62 43.73 23.17 -0.14
C VAL A 62 43.30 24.30 -1.09
N ALA A 63 43.17 24.02 -2.39
CA ALA A 63 42.88 25.02 -3.43
C ALA A 63 41.39 25.34 -3.67
N VAL A 64 40.44 24.70 -2.97
CA VAL A 64 39.01 24.99 -3.14
C VAL A 64 38.53 26.01 -2.10
N GLU A 65 38.54 27.26 -2.55
CA GLU A 65 37.82 28.45 -2.06
C GLU A 65 38.07 28.95 -0.61
N THR A 66 38.99 29.93 -0.54
CA THR A 66 38.85 31.22 0.15
C THR A 66 38.37 31.20 1.61
N PHE A 67 39.29 31.29 2.60
CA PHE A 67 39.26 32.28 3.69
C PHE A 67 40.58 32.28 4.50
N SER A 68 41.21 33.46 4.51
CA SER A 68 41.97 34.10 5.59
C SER A 68 42.63 33.26 6.70
N VAL A 69 43.97 33.37 6.74
CA VAL A 69 44.84 33.28 7.92
C VAL A 69 44.77 31.98 8.72
N LEU A 70 45.60 31.02 8.32
CA LEU A 70 46.20 30.06 9.26
C LEU A 70 47.69 30.41 9.42
N ARG A 71 47.95 31.46 10.21
CA ARG A 71 49.07 31.40 11.15
C ARG A 71 48.66 30.36 12.20
N ASP A 72 49.48 29.33 12.31
CA ASP A 72 49.51 28.33 13.39
C ASP A 72 48.20 27.58 13.66
N GLY A 73 48.08 26.36 13.10
CA GLY A 73 47.10 25.38 13.61
C GLY A 73 46.34 24.55 12.58
N VAL A 74 47.01 23.65 11.84
CA VAL A 74 46.29 22.50 11.28
C VAL A 74 45.92 21.58 12.45
N THR A 75 44.62 21.41 12.72
CA THR A 75 44.12 20.49 13.74
C THR A 75 43.71 19.19 13.05
N ALA A 76 44.56 18.16 13.13
CA ALA A 76 44.16 16.83 12.69
C ALA A 76 43.39 16.14 13.82
N GLN A 77 42.09 15.90 13.60
CA GLN A 77 41.27 15.10 14.50
C GLN A 77 41.32 13.64 14.02
N VAL A 78 42.01 12.78 14.78
CA VAL A 78 41.96 11.34 14.55
C VAL A 78 40.64 10.85 15.15
N LEU A 79 39.58 10.83 14.34
CA LEU A 79 38.43 9.98 14.59
C LEU A 79 38.87 8.57 14.18
N GLY A 80 39.25 7.74 15.14
CA GLY A 80 39.20 6.30 14.88
C GLY A 80 37.77 6.00 14.46
N ASP A 81 37.58 5.24 13.37
CA ASP A 81 36.28 4.60 13.16
C ASP A 81 35.93 3.92 14.49
N PRO A 82 34.77 4.21 15.11
CA PRO A 82 34.38 3.50 16.31
C PRO A 82 34.21 2.05 15.88
N GLU A 83 35.26 1.26 16.06
CA GLU A 83 35.24 -0.15 15.74
C GLU A 83 34.02 -0.74 16.41
N VAL A 84 33.17 -1.40 15.63
CA VAL A 84 31.98 -2.07 16.14
C VAL A 84 32.40 -2.92 17.35
N PRO A 85 31.82 -2.68 18.55
CA PRO A 85 32.23 -3.40 19.74
C PRO A 85 32.17 -4.91 19.54
N VAL A 86 33.14 -5.64 20.09
CA VAL A 86 33.21 -7.11 19.97
C VAL A 86 31.91 -7.78 20.43
N ALA A 87 31.27 -7.23 21.46
CA ALA A 87 29.96 -7.69 21.94
C ALA A 87 28.86 -7.54 20.87
N THR A 88 28.84 -6.44 20.14
CA THR A 88 27.90 -6.18 19.04
C THR A 88 28.10 -7.16 17.89
N ARG A 89 29.35 -7.41 17.48
CA ARG A 89 29.66 -8.45 16.48
C ARG A 89 29.24 -9.85 16.93
N GLY A 90 29.43 -10.14 18.23
CA GLY A 90 28.97 -11.38 18.84
C GLY A 90 27.45 -11.54 18.77
N LEU A 91 26.71 -10.46 19.06
CA LEU A 91 25.26 -10.41 18.98
C LEU A 91 24.75 -10.66 17.54
N TRP A 92 25.34 -10.02 16.54
CA TRP A 92 24.98 -10.24 15.12
C TRP A 92 25.24 -11.67 14.65
N ARG A 93 26.37 -12.27 15.06
CA ARG A 93 26.69 -13.67 14.76
C ARG A 93 25.69 -14.62 15.40
N GLU A 94 25.35 -14.39 16.66
CA GLU A 94 24.35 -15.20 17.36
C GLU A 94 22.98 -15.10 16.69
N VAL A 95 22.55 -13.91 16.29
CA VAL A 95 21.28 -13.71 15.58
C VAL A 95 21.28 -14.40 14.22
N THR A 96 22.37 -14.26 13.47
CA THR A 96 22.52 -14.91 12.15
C THR A 96 22.45 -16.43 12.27
N MET A 97 23.24 -17.03 13.18
CA MET A 97 23.21 -18.47 13.42
C MET A 97 21.84 -18.95 13.93
N GLY A 98 21.20 -18.17 14.80
CA GLY A 98 19.87 -18.47 15.32
C GLY A 98 18.80 -18.55 14.25
N LEU A 99 18.82 -17.62 13.29
CA LEU A 99 17.93 -17.60 12.13
C LEU A 99 18.18 -18.80 11.20
N GLU A 100 19.44 -19.20 11.01
CA GLU A 100 19.80 -20.36 10.19
C GLU A 100 19.37 -21.69 10.81
N GLN A 101 19.40 -21.78 12.14
CA GLN A 101 19.05 -22.97 12.90
C GLN A 101 17.57 -23.03 13.32
N GLY A 102 16.78 -21.98 13.07
CA GLY A 102 15.38 -21.89 13.47
C GLY A 102 15.18 -21.79 14.99
N HIS A 103 16.14 -21.25 15.73
CA HIS A 103 16.10 -21.18 17.18
C HIS A 103 15.25 -20.00 17.70
N THR A 104 14.12 -20.30 18.34
CA THR A 104 13.17 -19.29 18.85
C THR A 104 13.73 -18.42 19.99
N ILE A 105 14.77 -18.87 20.69
CA ILE A 105 15.44 -18.13 21.78
C ILE A 105 16.03 -16.81 21.27
N VAL A 106 16.41 -16.76 20.00
CA VAL A 106 17.09 -15.63 19.37
C VAL A 106 16.11 -14.46 19.10
N ARG A 107 14.80 -14.71 19.07
CA ARG A 107 13.77 -13.66 18.87
C ARG A 107 13.89 -12.52 19.87
N LYS A 108 14.30 -12.82 21.12
CA LYS A 108 14.52 -11.82 22.18
C LYS A 108 15.68 -10.87 21.90
N LYS A 109 16.56 -11.19 20.95
CA LYS A 109 17.75 -10.41 20.58
C LYS A 109 17.56 -9.59 19.31
N TYR A 110 16.41 -9.69 18.64
CA TYR A 110 16.14 -8.98 17.39
C TYR A 110 16.19 -7.46 17.57
N ALA A 111 15.43 -6.91 18.52
CA ALA A 111 15.41 -5.47 18.78
C ALA A 111 16.83 -4.94 19.06
N ASP A 112 17.57 -5.56 19.97
CA ASP A 112 18.93 -5.14 20.34
C ASP A 112 19.91 -5.23 19.16
N SER A 113 19.84 -6.30 18.36
CA SER A 113 20.72 -6.50 17.21
C SER A 113 20.47 -5.47 16.10
N LEU A 114 19.20 -5.12 15.85
CA LEU A 114 18.83 -4.09 14.89
C LEU A 114 19.16 -2.69 15.40
N ALA A 115 18.96 -2.42 16.69
CA ALA A 115 19.36 -1.15 17.32
C ALA A 115 20.86 -0.92 17.18
N ALA A 116 21.68 -1.93 17.48
CA ALA A 116 23.12 -1.84 17.32
C ALA A 116 23.55 -1.72 15.85
N ALA A 117 22.88 -2.41 14.93
CA ALA A 117 23.14 -2.27 13.50
C ALA A 117 22.79 -0.86 12.98
N LYS A 118 21.76 -0.22 13.53
CA LYS A 118 21.39 1.16 13.23
C LYS A 118 22.46 2.14 13.70
N GLU A 119 22.94 2.01 14.94
CA GLU A 119 24.00 2.86 15.50
C GLU A 119 25.30 2.79 14.68
N HIS A 120 25.60 1.62 14.11
CA HIS A 120 26.79 1.36 13.32
C HIS A 120 26.52 1.25 11.81
N PHE A 121 25.42 1.78 11.27
CA PHE A 121 25.03 1.54 9.89
C PHE A 121 26.02 2.04 8.82
N ALA A 122 26.93 2.96 9.18
CA ALA A 122 28.03 3.37 8.31
C ALA A 122 29.08 2.26 8.09
N ASP A 123 29.21 1.35 9.06
CA ASP A 123 30.13 0.22 9.01
C ASP A 123 29.66 -0.85 8.00
N GLU A 124 30.61 -1.49 7.31
CA GLU A 124 30.31 -2.51 6.31
C GLU A 124 29.77 -3.81 6.93
N GLU A 125 30.25 -4.20 8.11
CA GLU A 125 29.81 -5.38 8.83
C GLU A 125 28.35 -5.22 9.29
N ALA A 126 27.98 -4.03 9.78
CA ALA A 126 26.61 -3.71 10.15
C ALA A 126 25.67 -3.82 8.93
N ARG A 127 26.04 -3.22 7.79
CA ARG A 127 25.25 -3.31 6.55
C ARG A 127 25.16 -4.75 6.05
N HIS A 128 26.24 -5.52 6.12
CA HIS A 128 26.23 -6.93 5.73
C HIS A 128 25.23 -7.72 6.59
N PHE A 129 25.25 -7.53 7.91
CA PHE A 129 24.29 -8.16 8.82
C PHE A 129 22.85 -7.80 8.47
N VAL A 130 22.55 -6.52 8.26
CA VAL A 130 21.21 -6.03 7.92
C VAL A 130 20.74 -6.60 6.58
N HIS A 131 21.58 -6.55 5.54
CA HIS A 131 21.26 -7.08 4.22
C HIS A 131 20.96 -8.59 4.24
N ALA A 132 21.70 -9.35 5.03
CA ALA A 132 21.52 -10.80 5.11
C ALA A 132 20.29 -11.23 5.94
N ASN A 133 19.95 -10.46 6.98
CA ASN A 133 19.04 -10.95 8.03
C ASN A 133 17.75 -10.13 8.19
N LEU A 134 17.68 -8.86 7.79
CA LEU A 134 16.53 -8.01 8.14
C LEU A 134 15.20 -8.58 7.65
N CYS A 135 15.13 -9.05 6.41
CA CYS A 135 13.90 -9.64 5.87
C CYS A 135 13.46 -10.87 6.66
N LYS A 136 14.41 -11.72 7.10
CA LYS A 136 14.12 -12.91 7.91
C LYS A 136 13.62 -12.53 9.31
N ILE A 137 14.29 -11.56 9.95
CA ILE A 137 13.89 -11.04 11.26
C ILE A 137 12.46 -10.49 11.20
N VAL A 138 12.14 -9.66 10.19
CA VAL A 138 10.80 -9.10 10.04
C VAL A 138 9.80 -10.20 9.69
N ALA A 139 10.12 -11.14 8.80
CA ALA A 139 9.24 -12.25 8.45
C ALA A 139 8.93 -13.16 9.65
N GLU A 140 9.90 -13.46 10.51
CA GLU A 140 9.67 -14.24 11.73
C GLU A 140 8.87 -13.45 12.77
N THR A 141 9.19 -12.17 12.96
CA THR A 141 8.48 -11.27 13.88
C THR A 141 7.01 -11.08 13.47
N THR A 142 6.73 -11.14 12.17
CA THR A 142 5.39 -11.02 11.56
C THR A 142 4.69 -12.38 11.38
N SER A 143 5.39 -13.49 11.61
CA SER A 143 4.85 -14.84 11.37
C SER A 143 3.72 -15.21 12.34
N LYS A 144 2.79 -16.06 11.87
CA LYS A 144 1.43 -16.31 12.38
C LYS A 144 1.33 -17.06 13.73
N ASP A 145 2.25 -16.86 14.66
CA ASP A 145 2.12 -17.45 15.99
C ASP A 145 1.06 -16.67 16.77
N GLY A 146 -0.19 -17.11 16.65
CA GLY A 146 -1.38 -16.61 17.37
C GLY A 146 -1.33 -16.86 18.88
N GLU A 147 -0.13 -16.91 19.45
CA GLU A 147 0.10 -17.05 20.87
C GLU A 147 -0.20 -15.73 21.58
N ARG A 148 -0.75 -15.85 22.80
CA ARG A 148 -0.98 -14.71 23.67
C ARG A 148 0.37 -14.19 24.16
N ILE A 149 0.94 -13.24 23.44
CA ILE A 149 2.18 -12.62 23.90
C ILE A 149 1.92 -11.57 24.99
N GLY A 150 2.82 -11.55 25.98
CA GLY A 150 2.79 -10.63 27.10
C GLY A 150 3.06 -9.18 26.69
N ARG A 151 2.85 -8.22 27.60
CA ARG A 151 3.07 -6.78 27.31
C ARG A 151 4.51 -6.49 26.87
N THR A 152 5.49 -7.06 27.57
CA THR A 152 6.92 -6.90 27.28
C THR A 152 7.30 -7.43 25.90
N GLU A 153 6.72 -8.57 25.49
CA GLU A 153 6.93 -9.13 24.15
C GLU A 153 6.31 -8.26 23.06
N ARG A 154 5.17 -7.60 23.33
CA ARG A 154 4.58 -6.62 22.38
C ARG A 154 5.48 -5.40 22.19
N GLU A 155 6.03 -4.88 23.28
CA GLU A 155 6.96 -3.75 23.24
C GLU A 155 8.23 -4.13 22.46
N HIS A 156 8.73 -5.36 22.67
CA HIS A 156 9.87 -5.90 21.92
C HIS A 156 9.59 -6.07 20.41
N VAL A 157 8.43 -6.63 20.05
CA VAL A 157 7.99 -6.76 18.66
C VAL A 157 7.91 -5.38 18.00
N LEU A 158 7.25 -4.42 18.65
CA LEU A 158 7.12 -3.07 18.12
C LEU A 158 8.48 -2.37 17.97
N SER A 159 9.37 -2.52 18.94
CA SER A 159 10.74 -2.00 18.87
C SER A 159 11.51 -2.59 17.69
N THR A 160 11.39 -3.92 17.49
CA THR A 160 12.02 -4.63 16.37
C THR A 160 11.52 -4.07 15.03
N LEU A 161 10.21 -3.89 14.88
CA LEU A 161 9.61 -3.38 13.63
C LEU A 161 9.94 -1.91 13.37
N ASN A 162 10.02 -1.08 14.43
CA ASN A 162 10.44 0.32 14.31
C ASN A 162 11.91 0.44 13.88
N HIS A 163 12.82 -0.35 14.47
CA HIS A 163 14.22 -0.38 14.04
C HIS A 163 14.37 -0.90 12.61
N ALA A 164 13.54 -1.87 12.20
CA ALA A 164 13.51 -2.32 10.83
C ALA A 164 13.07 -1.21 9.86
N ALA A 165 12.03 -0.44 10.18
CA ALA A 165 11.58 0.69 9.38
C ALA A 165 12.66 1.79 9.29
N GLU A 166 13.36 2.08 10.40
CA GLU A 166 14.50 3.00 10.44
C GLU A 166 15.63 2.57 9.51
N LEU A 167 16.04 1.30 9.59
CA LEU A 167 17.10 0.75 8.74
C LEU A 167 16.72 0.78 7.26
N VAL A 168 15.45 0.50 6.90
CA VAL A 168 14.96 0.63 5.52
C VAL A 168 15.04 2.09 5.04
N SER A 169 14.64 3.05 5.89
CA SER A 169 14.76 4.48 5.52
C SER A 169 16.22 4.89 5.33
N MET A 170 17.12 4.44 6.21
CA MET A 170 18.56 4.69 6.08
C MET A 170 19.14 4.08 4.80
N ASP A 171 18.80 2.82 4.46
CA ASP A 171 19.27 2.16 3.23
C ASP A 171 18.86 2.94 1.98
N LEU A 172 17.62 3.45 1.94
CA LEU A 172 17.10 4.29 0.86
C LEU A 172 17.89 5.61 0.67
N GLN A 173 18.51 6.12 1.73
CA GLN A 173 19.34 7.33 1.67
C GLN A 173 20.77 7.05 1.19
N THR A 174 21.30 5.83 1.40
CA THR A 174 22.69 5.49 1.05
C THR A 174 22.90 5.23 -0.45
N GLY A 175 24.13 5.37 -0.97
CA GLY A 175 24.45 5.06 -2.38
C GLY A 175 24.27 3.59 -2.80
N THR A 176 23.98 2.67 -1.86
CA THR A 176 23.67 1.26 -2.11
C THR A 176 22.17 0.97 -2.01
N ARG A 177 21.34 1.93 -2.42
CA ARG A 177 19.87 1.94 -2.25
C ARG A 177 19.20 0.61 -2.58
N GLY A 178 18.29 0.19 -1.70
CA GLY A 178 17.16 -0.68 -2.04
C GLY A 178 17.34 -2.16 -1.75
N ARG A 179 18.46 -2.58 -1.14
CA ARG A 179 18.76 -4.02 -0.95
C ARG A 179 17.84 -4.70 0.04
N ILE A 180 17.31 -3.93 0.99
CA ILE A 180 16.44 -4.43 2.06
C ILE A 180 14.99 -3.98 1.92
N LEU A 181 14.63 -3.39 0.78
CA LEU A 181 13.26 -2.92 0.52
C LEU A 181 12.22 -4.01 0.66
N LYS A 182 12.57 -5.27 0.38
CA LYS A 182 11.67 -6.42 0.57
C LYS A 182 11.11 -6.47 2.00
N ALA A 183 11.84 -6.00 3.01
CA ALA A 183 11.37 -5.93 4.40
C ALA A 183 10.16 -5.01 4.56
N LEU A 184 10.08 -3.91 3.79
CA LEU A 184 8.95 -2.97 3.83
C LEU A 184 7.63 -3.65 3.45
N GLY A 185 7.68 -4.59 2.50
CA GLY A 185 6.53 -5.41 2.12
C GLY A 185 6.05 -6.37 3.21
N TYR A 186 6.83 -6.62 4.27
CA TYR A 186 6.35 -7.34 5.46
C TYR A 186 5.91 -6.38 6.57
N LEU A 187 6.58 -5.23 6.71
CA LEU A 187 6.25 -4.20 7.70
C LEU A 187 4.85 -3.61 7.48
N LEU A 188 4.46 -3.41 6.21
CA LEU A 188 3.19 -2.78 5.83
C LEU A 188 2.11 -3.78 5.39
N ASP A 189 2.34 -5.08 5.61
CA ASP A 189 1.40 -6.12 5.20
C ASP A 189 0.12 -6.08 6.05
N PRO A 190 -1.06 -5.78 5.45
CA PRO A 190 -2.31 -5.65 6.19
C PRO A 190 -2.84 -6.99 6.72
N THR A 191 -2.30 -8.12 6.24
CA THR A 191 -2.72 -9.47 6.63
C THR A 191 -1.95 -10.01 7.84
N VAL A 192 -0.89 -9.31 8.25
CA VAL A 192 -0.07 -9.75 9.38
C VAL A 192 -0.87 -9.62 10.67
N LYS A 193 -1.00 -10.77 11.35
CA LYS A 193 -1.66 -10.86 12.65
C LYS A 193 -0.69 -10.48 13.75
N PHE A 194 -0.28 -9.22 13.79
CA PHE A 194 0.38 -8.68 14.96
C PHE A 194 -0.63 -8.74 16.11
N LEU A 195 -0.46 -9.69 17.04
CA LEU A 195 -1.03 -9.62 18.39
C LEU A 195 -2.55 -9.88 18.48
N ALA A 196 -2.94 -11.16 18.61
CA ALA A 196 -4.35 -11.50 18.86
C ALA A 196 -4.76 -11.26 20.34
N LYS A 197 -5.45 -10.12 20.55
CA LYS A 197 -6.32 -9.70 21.68
C LYS A 197 -5.68 -9.41 23.06
N PRO A 198 -6.12 -8.35 23.76
CA PRO A 198 -6.03 -8.30 25.22
C PRO A 198 -6.97 -9.34 25.84
N ALA A 199 -6.54 -9.99 26.92
CA ALA A 199 -7.43 -10.82 27.72
C ALA A 199 -8.50 -9.93 28.35
N LYS A 200 -9.78 -10.23 28.07
CA LYS A 200 -11.00 -9.62 28.62
C LYS A 200 -11.35 -8.23 28.05
N ALA A 201 -12.14 -8.23 26.98
CA ALA A 201 -13.13 -7.18 26.72
C ALA A 201 -14.48 -7.86 26.49
N THR A 202 -15.49 -7.30 27.12
CA THR A 202 -16.79 -7.84 27.48
C THR A 202 -17.62 -8.27 26.26
N LYS A 203 -18.47 -9.29 26.44
CA LYS A 203 -19.45 -9.75 25.45
C LYS A 203 -20.40 -8.60 25.05
N SER A 204 -20.18 -7.98 23.90
CA SER A 204 -21.24 -7.26 23.18
C SER A 204 -21.36 -7.86 21.78
N ILE A 205 -22.58 -8.26 21.46
CA ILE A 205 -23.00 -8.89 20.21
C ILE A 205 -22.77 -7.87 19.09
N SER A 206 -21.88 -8.17 18.15
CA SER A 206 -21.72 -7.42 16.90
C SER A 206 -22.07 -8.33 15.74
N ILE A 207 -23.03 -7.84 14.96
CA ILE A 207 -23.63 -8.43 13.76
C ILE A 207 -22.58 -8.52 12.64
N ARG A 208 -22.77 -9.51 11.77
CA ARG A 208 -21.93 -9.88 10.62
C ARG A 208 -21.59 -8.69 9.72
N THR A 209 -20.36 -8.21 9.80
CA THR A 209 -19.62 -7.67 8.67
C THR A 209 -18.32 -8.47 8.57
N SER A 210 -18.19 -9.27 7.51
CA SER A 210 -16.95 -9.97 7.19
C SER A 210 -15.89 -8.92 6.84
N PHE A 211 -15.09 -8.50 7.82
CA PHE A 211 -13.73 -7.92 7.77
C PHE A 211 -13.35 -7.17 9.07
N SER A 212 -14.26 -6.97 10.03
CA SER A 212 -14.04 -6.09 11.20
C SER A 212 -13.30 -6.70 12.41
N GLY A 213 -12.55 -7.80 12.22
CA GLY A 213 -11.68 -8.38 13.26
C GLY A 213 -10.31 -7.70 13.44
N GLY A 214 -10.00 -6.68 12.62
CA GLY A 214 -8.64 -6.19 12.35
C GLY A 214 -8.17 -4.92 13.08
N GLY A 215 -8.95 -4.31 13.97
CA GLY A 215 -8.65 -2.97 14.51
C GLY A 215 -7.28 -2.82 15.19
N ALA A 216 -6.80 -3.83 15.93
CA ALA A 216 -5.49 -3.78 16.58
C ALA A 216 -4.31 -4.03 15.60
N GLN A 217 -4.54 -4.80 14.54
CA GLN A 217 -3.55 -5.13 13.52
C GLN A 217 -3.29 -3.92 12.63
N GLN A 218 -4.38 -3.32 12.13
CA GLN A 218 -4.31 -2.08 11.37
C GLN A 218 -3.66 -0.95 12.17
N ALA A 219 -3.91 -0.87 13.50
CA ALA A 219 -3.25 0.12 14.35
C ALA A 219 -1.72 -0.06 14.43
N THR A 220 -1.22 -1.30 14.35
CA THR A 220 0.23 -1.57 14.40
C THR A 220 0.90 -1.20 13.07
N VAL A 221 0.35 -1.67 11.95
CA VAL A 221 0.81 -1.30 10.61
C VAL A 221 0.79 0.22 10.44
N ARG A 222 -0.28 0.86 10.90
CA ARG A 222 -0.39 2.32 10.91
C ARG A 222 0.72 3.01 11.68
N ARG A 223 1.00 2.58 12.91
CA ARG A 223 2.10 3.14 13.71
C ARG A 223 3.45 3.00 13.01
N ILE A 224 3.70 1.86 12.37
CA ILE A 224 4.94 1.62 11.62
C ILE A 224 5.01 2.54 10.40
N GLY A 225 3.91 2.68 9.65
CA GLY A 225 3.82 3.58 8.51
C GLY A 225 4.00 5.06 8.90
N GLU A 226 3.37 5.50 9.99
CA GLU A 226 3.55 6.84 10.57
C GLU A 226 5.01 7.08 11.00
N HIS A 227 5.63 6.08 11.63
CA HIS A 227 7.05 6.14 12.00
C HIS A 227 7.95 6.24 10.77
N PHE A 228 7.69 5.44 9.74
CA PHE A 228 8.42 5.49 8.47
C PHE A 228 8.26 6.84 7.75
N SER A 229 7.06 7.43 7.79
CA SER A 229 6.78 8.77 7.28
C SER A 229 7.63 9.84 7.97
N LYS A 230 7.71 9.80 9.31
CA LYS A 230 8.51 10.76 10.11
C LYS A 230 10.02 10.72 9.81
N LEU A 231 10.49 9.66 9.17
CA LEU A 231 11.88 9.46 8.76
C LEU A 231 12.10 9.80 7.29
N ASP A 232 11.18 10.54 6.67
CA ASP A 232 11.12 10.82 5.23
C ASP A 232 11.13 9.55 4.38
N GLY A 233 10.70 8.42 4.95
CA GLY A 233 10.82 7.10 4.32
C GLY A 233 10.06 7.01 3.01
N PHE A 234 8.83 7.55 2.95
CA PHE A 234 8.03 7.57 1.72
C PHE A 234 8.61 8.52 0.67
N ILE A 235 9.20 9.64 1.07
CA ILE A 235 9.86 10.58 0.14
C ILE A 235 11.09 9.92 -0.48
N ASN A 236 11.91 9.27 0.34
CA ASN A 236 13.08 8.54 -0.12
C ASN A 236 12.69 7.34 -1.00
N LEU A 237 11.60 6.64 -0.67
CA LEU A 237 11.04 5.56 -1.49
C LEU A 237 10.52 6.08 -2.83
N ALA A 238 9.80 7.20 -2.85
CA ALA A 238 9.30 7.82 -4.07
C ALA A 238 10.45 8.19 -5.02
N THR A 239 11.51 8.78 -4.48
CA THR A 239 12.73 9.11 -5.23
C THR A 239 13.39 7.85 -5.79
N TYR A 240 13.55 6.82 -4.96
CA TYR A 240 14.11 5.54 -5.39
C TYR A 240 13.28 4.88 -6.50
N MET A 241 11.95 4.85 -6.37
CA MET A 241 11.06 4.26 -7.36
C MET A 241 11.12 5.00 -8.69
N ALA A 242 11.13 6.33 -8.67
CA ALA A 242 11.24 7.15 -9.87
C ALA A 242 12.56 6.91 -10.62
N GLU A 243 13.68 6.80 -9.90
CA GLU A 243 15.00 6.52 -10.49
C GLU A 243 15.11 5.09 -11.08
N ASN A 244 14.35 4.13 -10.56
CA ASN A 244 14.48 2.71 -10.88
C ASN A 244 13.28 2.14 -11.64
N ILE A 245 12.34 2.98 -12.09
CA ILE A 245 11.05 2.60 -12.67
C ILE A 245 11.15 1.62 -13.85
N TRP A 246 12.19 1.70 -14.67
CA TRP A 246 12.38 0.80 -15.82
C TRP A 246 13.49 -0.24 -15.61
N THR A 247 13.87 -0.50 -14.35
CA THR A 247 15.01 -1.35 -14.01
C THR A 247 14.57 -2.56 -13.18
N HIS A 248 15.40 -3.61 -13.17
CA HIS A 248 15.24 -4.77 -12.29
C HIS A 248 15.38 -4.43 -10.79
N ARG A 249 15.77 -3.19 -10.46
CA ARG A 249 15.89 -2.71 -9.07
C ARG A 249 14.59 -2.09 -8.55
N PHE A 250 13.56 -1.97 -9.40
CA PHE A 250 12.25 -1.52 -8.95
C PHE A 250 11.74 -2.40 -7.80
N PRO A 251 11.02 -1.86 -6.80
CA PRO A 251 10.53 -2.66 -5.69
C PRO A 251 9.67 -3.83 -6.16
N ASN A 252 9.83 -4.96 -5.49
CA ASN A 252 9.07 -6.16 -5.82
C ASN A 252 7.56 -5.95 -5.64
N PRO A 253 6.72 -6.80 -6.25
CA PRO A 253 5.27 -6.59 -6.23
C PRO A 253 4.67 -6.57 -4.82
N ARG A 254 5.28 -7.29 -3.86
CA ARG A 254 4.85 -7.29 -2.46
C ARG A 254 5.01 -5.93 -1.81
N VAL A 255 6.16 -5.28 -2.01
CA VAL A 255 6.41 -3.93 -1.50
C VAL A 255 5.43 -2.95 -2.13
N VAL A 256 5.28 -3.00 -3.46
CA VAL A 256 4.36 -2.11 -4.20
C VAL A 256 2.93 -2.24 -3.67
N ALA A 257 2.39 -3.47 -3.62
CA ALA A 257 1.01 -3.68 -3.19
C ALA A 257 0.74 -3.18 -1.78
N HIS A 258 1.63 -3.47 -0.82
CA HIS A 258 1.40 -3.14 0.58
C HIS A 258 1.66 -1.65 0.88
N VAL A 259 2.65 -1.04 0.23
CA VAL A 259 2.90 0.41 0.33
C VAL A 259 1.72 1.18 -0.28
N VAL A 260 1.29 0.83 -1.49
CA VAL A 260 0.15 1.51 -2.14
C VAL A 260 -1.11 1.30 -1.31
N HIS A 261 -1.37 0.08 -0.82
CA HIS A 261 -2.52 -0.19 0.04
C HIS A 261 -2.51 0.68 1.30
N PHE A 262 -1.36 0.77 1.98
CA PHE A 262 -1.20 1.63 3.15
C PHE A 262 -1.53 3.09 2.82
N LEU A 263 -0.91 3.66 1.80
CA LEU A 263 -1.10 5.05 1.39
C LEU A 263 -2.56 5.34 0.99
N SER A 264 -3.18 4.48 0.18
CA SER A 264 -4.58 4.61 -0.23
C SER A 264 -5.55 4.52 0.96
N SER A 265 -5.24 3.67 1.94
CA SER A 265 -6.07 3.52 3.14
C SER A 265 -6.02 4.74 4.06
N GLU A 266 -4.85 5.36 4.21
CA GLU A 266 -4.70 6.57 5.03
C GLU A 266 -5.31 7.81 4.35
N THR A 267 -5.38 7.84 3.01
CA THR A 267 -6.04 8.94 2.29
C THR A 267 -7.56 8.81 2.24
N SER A 268 -8.11 7.60 2.32
CA SER A 268 -9.56 7.36 2.22
C SER A 268 -10.32 7.52 3.55
N SER A 269 -9.63 7.70 4.68
CA SER A 269 -10.28 7.85 5.97
C SER A 269 -11.11 9.15 6.02
N GLU A 270 -12.41 9.02 6.31
CA GLU A 270 -13.37 10.13 6.52
C GLU A 270 -13.04 10.95 7.78
N SER A 271 -12.42 10.33 8.79
CA SER A 271 -11.82 11.06 9.91
C SER A 271 -10.55 11.77 9.44
N GLU A 272 -10.29 12.98 9.93
CA GLU A 272 -9.21 13.88 9.50
C GLU A 272 -7.95 13.16 8.96
N PRO A 273 -7.49 13.49 7.74
CA PRO A 273 -6.32 12.86 7.14
C PRO A 273 -5.10 13.03 8.05
N LYS A 274 -4.50 11.92 8.46
CA LYS A 274 -3.31 11.92 9.35
C LYS A 274 -1.98 11.84 8.61
N LEU A 275 -1.99 11.73 7.27
CA LEU A 275 -0.85 12.21 6.48
C LEU A 275 -0.86 13.75 6.59
N GLU A 276 -0.27 14.25 7.67
CA GLU A 276 -0.29 15.67 8.02
C GLU A 276 0.56 16.53 7.07
N SER A 277 1.59 15.96 6.43
CA SER A 277 2.49 16.73 5.57
C SER A 277 2.07 16.72 4.09
N LEU A 278 2.17 17.89 3.44
CA LEU A 278 2.01 18.02 1.98
C LEU A 278 3.06 17.19 1.21
N GLN A 279 4.22 16.95 1.82
CA GLN A 279 5.32 16.20 1.23
C GLN A 279 4.96 14.71 1.11
N ASP A 280 4.30 14.14 2.12
CA ASP A 280 3.85 12.74 2.08
C ASP A 280 2.77 12.52 1.01
N LYS A 281 1.90 13.51 0.76
CA LYS A 281 0.90 13.45 -0.32
C LYS A 281 1.55 13.46 -1.70
N SER A 282 2.59 14.29 -1.89
CA SER A 282 3.38 14.30 -3.11
C SER A 282 4.14 12.98 -3.29
N ALA A 283 4.73 12.44 -2.23
CA ALA A 283 5.42 11.15 -2.28
C ALA A 283 4.45 10.02 -2.62
N ALA A 284 3.26 9.99 -2.02
CA ALA A 284 2.23 9.00 -2.32
C ALA A 284 1.81 9.03 -3.79
N THR A 285 1.61 10.23 -4.33
CA THR A 285 1.32 10.44 -5.75
C THR A 285 2.41 9.86 -6.65
N VAL A 286 3.67 10.16 -6.37
CA VAL A 286 4.81 9.64 -7.15
C VAL A 286 4.91 8.11 -7.04
N ILE A 287 4.74 7.55 -5.84
CA ILE A 287 4.78 6.10 -5.62
C ILE A 287 3.69 5.39 -6.43
N VAL A 288 2.44 5.88 -6.36
CA VAL A 288 1.32 5.30 -7.10
C VAL A 288 1.55 5.38 -8.60
N LYS A 289 1.96 6.56 -9.10
CA LYS A 289 2.28 6.73 -10.52
C LYS A 289 3.37 5.78 -10.99
N CYS A 290 4.50 5.73 -10.28
CA CYS A 290 5.60 4.81 -10.61
C CYS A 290 5.15 3.34 -10.60
N SER A 291 4.23 2.99 -9.71
CA SER A 291 3.67 1.63 -9.63
C SER A 291 2.83 1.30 -10.87
N ILE A 292 1.91 2.19 -11.27
CA ILE A 292 1.07 2.05 -12.47
C ILE A 292 1.95 1.92 -13.72
N ASP A 293 2.88 2.86 -13.89
CA ASP A 293 3.81 2.92 -15.01
C ASP A 293 4.68 1.65 -15.08
N HIS A 294 5.28 1.21 -13.97
CA HIS A 294 6.09 -0.02 -13.95
C HIS A 294 5.26 -1.26 -14.28
N ILE A 295 4.06 -1.42 -13.70
CA ILE A 295 3.19 -2.56 -13.97
C ILE A 295 2.80 -2.61 -15.45
N SER A 296 2.62 -1.45 -16.10
CA SER A 296 2.29 -1.38 -17.53
C SER A 296 3.37 -1.99 -18.43
N SER A 297 4.63 -1.94 -18.02
CA SER A 297 5.77 -2.40 -18.81
C SER A 297 6.57 -3.53 -18.14
N CYS A 298 6.05 -4.14 -17.08
CA CYS A 298 6.81 -5.12 -16.30
C CYS A 298 7.14 -6.37 -17.14
N ASN A 299 8.25 -7.03 -16.83
CA ASN A 299 8.68 -8.24 -17.52
C ASN A 299 8.02 -9.51 -16.96
N GLU A 300 8.25 -10.66 -17.61
CA GLU A 300 7.74 -11.96 -17.16
C GLU A 300 8.23 -12.35 -15.75
N ASP A 301 9.44 -11.98 -15.36
CA ASP A 301 9.96 -12.26 -14.00
C ASP A 301 9.12 -11.55 -12.92
N TYR A 302 8.72 -10.30 -13.17
CA TYR A 302 7.87 -9.55 -12.26
C TYR A 302 6.45 -10.14 -12.21
N LEU A 303 5.90 -10.56 -13.35
CA LEU A 303 4.62 -11.27 -13.41
C LEU A 303 4.68 -12.62 -12.67
N GLN A 304 5.82 -13.31 -12.75
CA GLN A 304 6.08 -14.53 -12.00
C GLN A 304 6.01 -14.26 -10.49
N GLU A 305 6.72 -13.25 -9.99
CA GLU A 305 6.65 -12.86 -8.57
C GLU A 305 5.23 -12.43 -8.15
N MET A 306 4.49 -11.71 -9.00
CA MET A 306 3.08 -11.36 -8.76
C MET A 306 2.20 -12.61 -8.64
N SER A 307 2.46 -13.62 -9.47
CA SER A 307 1.66 -14.84 -9.56
C SER A 307 1.84 -15.80 -8.39
N GLU A 308 2.94 -15.70 -7.64
CA GLU A 308 3.26 -16.58 -6.50
C GLU A 308 2.24 -16.45 -5.37
N ASN A 309 1.54 -15.32 -5.29
CA ASN A 309 0.53 -15.07 -4.27
C ASN A 309 -0.73 -14.45 -4.88
N ALA A 310 -1.78 -15.25 -5.08
CA ALA A 310 -3.05 -14.77 -5.62
C ALA A 310 -3.68 -13.63 -4.78
N GLN A 311 -3.46 -13.60 -3.47
CA GLN A 311 -3.94 -12.49 -2.63
C GLN A 311 -3.20 -11.19 -2.93
N LEU A 312 -1.93 -11.27 -3.35
CA LEU A 312 -1.13 -10.10 -3.66
C LEU A 312 -1.67 -9.34 -4.88
N LEU A 313 -2.05 -10.07 -5.93
CA LEU A 313 -2.71 -9.49 -7.11
C LEU A 313 -3.99 -8.74 -6.74
N LYS A 314 -4.81 -9.36 -5.89
CA LYS A 314 -6.05 -8.76 -5.41
C LYS A 314 -5.80 -7.48 -4.60
N ILE A 315 -4.86 -7.54 -3.65
CA ILE A 315 -4.48 -6.37 -2.82
C ILE A 315 -3.95 -5.25 -3.70
N LEU A 316 -3.06 -5.55 -4.64
CA LEU A 316 -2.46 -4.55 -5.53
C LEU A 316 -3.52 -3.85 -6.38
N ARG A 317 -4.42 -4.61 -7.00
CA ARG A 317 -5.54 -4.06 -7.78
C ARG A 317 -6.42 -3.15 -6.94
N GLU A 318 -6.87 -3.63 -5.78
CA GLU A 318 -7.77 -2.89 -4.89
C GLU A 318 -7.10 -1.61 -4.38
N ALA A 319 -5.82 -1.69 -4.04
CA ALA A 319 -5.02 -0.57 -3.58
C ALA A 319 -4.83 0.52 -4.66
N LEU A 320 -4.56 0.11 -5.91
CA LEU A 320 -4.45 1.02 -7.05
C LEU A 320 -5.80 1.66 -7.40
N LEU A 321 -6.88 0.89 -7.41
CA LEU A 321 -8.22 1.41 -7.65
C LEU A 321 -8.62 2.43 -6.58
N GLN A 322 -8.34 2.14 -5.32
CA GLN A 322 -8.57 3.07 -4.23
C GLN A 322 -7.72 4.33 -4.36
N ALA A 323 -6.47 4.21 -4.84
CA ALA A 323 -5.61 5.35 -5.10
C ALA A 323 -6.18 6.25 -6.21
N VAL A 324 -6.58 5.66 -7.34
CA VAL A 324 -7.15 6.37 -8.51
C VAL A 324 -8.48 7.07 -8.17
N ARG A 325 -9.29 6.47 -7.29
CA ARG A 325 -10.54 7.09 -6.80
C ARG A 325 -10.31 8.17 -5.74
N SER A 326 -9.10 8.26 -5.18
CA SER A 326 -8.80 9.21 -4.12
C SER A 326 -8.57 10.60 -4.70
N GLU A 327 -9.40 11.57 -4.33
CA GLU A 327 -9.17 12.99 -4.65
C GLU A 327 -7.86 13.55 -4.05
N ARG A 328 -7.23 12.80 -3.13
CA ARG A 328 -6.02 13.22 -2.40
C ARG A 328 -4.73 12.71 -3.02
N ILE A 329 -4.80 11.71 -3.91
CA ILE A 329 -3.64 11.16 -4.63
C ILE A 329 -3.84 11.55 -6.09
N ALA A 330 -3.06 12.50 -6.58
CA ALA A 330 -3.25 13.02 -7.93
C ALA A 330 -2.67 12.04 -8.96
N THR A 331 -3.50 11.18 -9.55
CA THR A 331 -3.09 10.33 -10.66
C THR A 331 -3.52 10.93 -11.99
N ASP A 332 -2.70 10.81 -13.02
CA ASP A 332 -3.09 11.03 -14.42
C ASP A 332 -3.86 9.84 -15.00
N CYS A 333 -3.86 8.72 -14.27
CA CYS A 333 -4.65 7.53 -14.56
C CYS A 333 -6.07 7.69 -14.00
N ASP A 334 -7.09 7.55 -14.86
CA ASP A 334 -8.48 7.41 -14.46
C ASP A 334 -8.90 5.94 -14.27
N GLU A 335 -10.10 5.73 -13.74
CA GLU A 335 -10.60 4.37 -13.48
C GLU A 335 -10.66 3.50 -14.75
N PRO A 336 -11.22 3.95 -15.89
CA PRO A 336 -11.15 3.21 -17.16
C PRO A 336 -9.74 2.82 -17.59
N GLN A 337 -8.76 3.74 -17.53
CA GLN A 337 -7.37 3.46 -17.90
C GLN A 337 -6.73 2.41 -16.99
N LEU A 338 -7.04 2.44 -15.68
CA LEU A 338 -6.56 1.42 -14.76
C LEU A 338 -7.10 0.03 -15.13
N TRP A 339 -8.34 -0.06 -15.62
CA TRP A 339 -8.94 -1.32 -16.05
C TRP A 339 -8.36 -1.84 -17.36
N ASP A 340 -8.06 -0.95 -18.31
CA ASP A 340 -7.35 -1.31 -19.54
C ASP A 340 -5.95 -1.85 -19.21
N LEU A 341 -5.23 -1.19 -18.30
CA LEU A 341 -3.96 -1.65 -17.76
C LEU A 341 -4.10 -3.04 -17.13
N TRP A 342 -5.05 -3.21 -16.21
CA TRP A 342 -5.22 -4.47 -15.49
C TRP A 342 -5.60 -5.63 -16.41
N SER A 343 -6.45 -5.36 -17.42
CA SER A 343 -6.80 -6.32 -18.47
C SER A 343 -5.56 -6.73 -19.28
N SER A 344 -4.72 -5.78 -19.65
CA SER A 344 -3.45 -6.03 -20.34
C SER A 344 -2.50 -6.90 -19.51
N VAL A 345 -2.37 -6.63 -18.20
CA VAL A 345 -1.57 -7.46 -17.28
C VAL A 345 -2.11 -8.89 -17.24
N ILE A 346 -3.42 -9.08 -17.06
CA ILE A 346 -4.04 -10.41 -17.01
C ILE A 346 -3.84 -11.17 -18.33
N LEU A 347 -4.01 -10.52 -19.48
CA LEU A 347 -3.81 -11.15 -20.79
C LEU A 347 -2.35 -11.57 -20.99
N ARG A 348 -1.37 -10.75 -20.56
CA ARG A 348 0.05 -11.14 -20.56
C ARG A 348 0.29 -12.35 -19.66
N MET A 349 -0.28 -12.37 -18.46
CA MET A 349 -0.18 -13.53 -17.58
C MET A 349 -0.78 -14.81 -18.19
N ILE A 350 -1.94 -14.72 -18.85
CA ILE A 350 -2.56 -15.85 -19.56
C ILE A 350 -1.68 -16.31 -20.73
N GLY A 351 -1.06 -15.37 -21.43
CA GLY A 351 -0.17 -15.61 -22.57
C GLY A 351 1.25 -16.05 -22.18
N ALA A 352 1.63 -16.02 -20.90
CA ALA A 352 2.97 -16.35 -20.44
C ALA A 352 3.37 -17.77 -20.87
N GLU A 353 4.30 -17.90 -21.82
CA GLU A 353 4.65 -19.18 -22.43
C GLU A 353 5.38 -20.10 -21.45
N GLN A 354 6.22 -19.53 -20.60
CA GLN A 354 7.22 -20.27 -19.82
C GLN A 354 6.74 -20.68 -18.41
N SER A 355 5.63 -20.13 -17.92
CA SER A 355 5.14 -20.41 -16.56
C SER A 355 3.67 -20.79 -16.50
N PHE A 356 3.41 -22.06 -16.17
CA PHE A 356 2.06 -22.54 -15.88
C PHE A 356 1.44 -21.86 -14.66
N ALA A 357 2.24 -21.53 -13.64
CA ALA A 357 1.77 -20.84 -12.44
C ALA A 357 1.25 -19.43 -12.78
N VAL A 358 1.98 -18.69 -13.61
CA VAL A 358 1.57 -17.36 -14.10
C VAL A 358 0.26 -17.47 -14.88
N ARG A 359 0.16 -18.41 -15.84
CA ARG A 359 -1.08 -18.62 -16.59
C ARG A 359 -2.26 -18.96 -15.71
N LYS A 360 -2.08 -19.85 -14.73
CA LYS A 360 -3.13 -20.23 -13.78
C LYS A 360 -3.60 -19.02 -12.97
N SER A 361 -2.67 -18.20 -12.47
CA SER A 361 -3.01 -16.97 -11.75
C SER A 361 -3.68 -15.94 -12.66
N GLY A 362 -3.27 -15.84 -13.93
CA GLY A 362 -3.93 -15.01 -14.94
C GLY A 362 -5.39 -15.40 -15.17
N TRP A 363 -5.69 -16.70 -15.34
CA TRP A 363 -7.07 -17.18 -15.47
C TRP A 363 -7.92 -16.94 -14.22
N ALA A 364 -7.33 -17.08 -13.03
CA ALA A 364 -8.02 -16.74 -11.78
C ALA A 364 -8.35 -15.24 -11.72
N ALA A 365 -7.38 -14.38 -12.04
CA ALA A 365 -7.58 -12.93 -12.07
C ALA A 365 -8.57 -12.49 -13.17
N TRP A 366 -8.67 -13.21 -14.28
CA TRP A 366 -9.68 -12.97 -15.32
C TRP A 366 -11.10 -13.17 -14.81
N HIS A 367 -11.35 -14.23 -14.02
CA HIS A 367 -12.65 -14.43 -13.40
C HIS A 367 -13.03 -13.25 -12.51
N ASP A 368 -12.09 -12.79 -11.68
CA ASP A 368 -12.29 -11.63 -10.81
C ASP A 368 -12.55 -10.34 -11.63
N LEU A 369 -11.89 -10.18 -12.78
CA LEU A 369 -12.13 -9.05 -13.69
C LEU A 369 -13.52 -9.09 -14.31
N VAL A 370 -14.00 -10.27 -14.72
CA VAL A 370 -15.36 -10.45 -15.27
C VAL A 370 -16.41 -10.19 -14.20
N GLU A 371 -16.24 -10.72 -12.99
CA GLU A 371 -17.14 -10.49 -11.87
C GLU A 371 -17.20 -9.00 -11.53
N TRP A 372 -16.05 -8.33 -11.45
CA TRP A 372 -15.98 -6.89 -11.21
C TRP A 372 -16.62 -6.08 -12.33
N SER A 373 -16.30 -6.37 -13.59
CA SER A 373 -16.88 -5.67 -14.74
C SER A 373 -18.40 -5.80 -14.72
N THR A 374 -18.89 -6.99 -14.38
CA THR A 374 -20.30 -7.26 -14.18
C THR A 374 -20.86 -6.39 -13.06
N GLU A 375 -20.24 -6.34 -11.88
CA GLU A 375 -20.69 -5.49 -10.77
C GLU A 375 -20.67 -4.00 -11.13
N ALA A 376 -19.62 -3.50 -11.79
CA ALA A 376 -19.47 -2.10 -12.19
C ALA A 376 -20.56 -1.69 -13.18
N ILE A 377 -20.78 -2.50 -14.23
CA ILE A 377 -21.87 -2.31 -15.19
C ILE A 377 -23.21 -2.34 -14.47
N LEU A 378 -23.41 -3.33 -13.61
CA LEU A 378 -24.62 -3.47 -12.84
C LEU A 378 -24.83 -2.31 -11.85
N SER A 379 -23.78 -1.65 -11.36
CA SER A 379 -23.87 -0.49 -10.47
C SER A 379 -24.20 0.81 -11.21
N ASN A 380 -23.89 0.86 -12.51
CA ASN A 380 -24.23 1.97 -13.41
C ASN A 380 -25.52 1.72 -14.21
N GLU A 381 -26.16 0.57 -14.01
CA GLU A 381 -27.39 0.18 -14.67
C GLU A 381 -28.58 1.00 -14.14
N THR A 382 -29.15 1.86 -14.97
CA THR A 382 -30.36 2.63 -14.62
C THR A 382 -31.60 2.05 -15.29
N LEU A 383 -32.73 2.18 -14.60
CA LEU A 383 -34.02 1.68 -15.06
C LEU A 383 -34.90 2.87 -15.44
N ILE A 384 -35.31 2.96 -16.71
CA ILE A 384 -36.20 4.01 -17.19
C ILE A 384 -37.62 3.44 -17.27
N VAL A 385 -38.53 4.00 -16.48
CA VAL A 385 -39.96 3.68 -16.50
C VAL A 385 -40.67 4.64 -17.46
N LYS A 386 -41.42 4.11 -18.43
CA LYS A 386 -42.16 4.90 -19.44
C LYS A 386 -43.59 4.39 -19.62
N GLY A 387 -44.49 5.26 -20.05
CA GLY A 387 -45.86 4.89 -20.42
C GLY A 387 -46.75 4.40 -19.27
N ALA A 388 -46.37 4.61 -18.01
CA ALA A 388 -47.30 4.46 -16.89
C ALA A 388 -48.40 5.53 -16.99
N GLY A 389 -49.66 5.15 -16.79
CA GLY A 389 -50.77 6.10 -16.68
C GLY A 389 -50.73 6.97 -15.43
N THR A 390 -49.96 6.57 -14.41
CA THR A 390 -49.63 7.41 -13.26
C THR A 390 -48.37 8.20 -13.59
N ASP A 391 -48.53 9.44 -14.07
CA ASP A 391 -47.45 10.23 -14.69
C ASP A 391 -46.18 10.34 -13.86
N PHE A 392 -46.30 10.59 -12.55
CA PHE A 392 -45.14 10.77 -11.67
C PHE A 392 -44.32 9.48 -11.47
N VAL A 393 -44.84 8.31 -11.87
CA VAL A 393 -44.10 7.03 -11.87
C VAL A 393 -43.11 6.96 -13.04
N ASN A 394 -43.33 7.69 -14.14
CA ASN A 394 -42.45 7.68 -15.30
C ASN A 394 -41.16 8.48 -15.07
N GLY A 395 -39.99 7.87 -15.29
CA GLY A 395 -38.70 8.53 -15.16
C GLY A 395 -37.55 7.55 -14.95
N THR A 396 -36.39 8.09 -14.58
CA THR A 396 -35.16 7.31 -14.37
C THR A 396 -35.03 6.92 -12.91
N TYR A 397 -34.84 5.63 -12.67
CA TYR A 397 -34.57 5.03 -11.38
C TYR A 397 -33.11 4.57 -11.34
N THR A 398 -32.40 4.97 -10.30
CA THR A 398 -31.01 4.63 -10.07
C THR A 398 -30.90 3.40 -9.20
N PRO A 399 -29.97 2.47 -9.49
CA PRO A 399 -29.77 1.29 -8.68
C PRO A 399 -29.24 1.71 -7.31
N THR A 400 -29.71 1.06 -6.26
CA THR A 400 -29.21 1.27 -4.91
C THR A 400 -29.14 -0.06 -4.15
N LYS A 401 -28.17 -0.15 -3.24
CA LYS A 401 -28.09 -1.23 -2.26
C LYS A 401 -28.69 -0.68 -0.97
N VAL A 402 -29.96 -0.95 -0.71
CA VAL A 402 -30.61 -0.50 0.54
C VAL A 402 -30.53 -1.58 1.59
N ASN A 403 -30.13 -1.22 2.82
CA ASN A 403 -29.84 -2.15 3.92
C ASN A 403 -30.99 -3.10 4.29
N TRP A 404 -32.24 -2.80 3.92
CA TRP A 404 -33.42 -3.62 4.22
C TRP A 404 -33.78 -4.62 3.10
N ALA A 405 -33.16 -4.51 1.92
CA ALA A 405 -33.36 -5.45 0.83
C ALA A 405 -32.05 -6.21 0.56
N GLU A 406 -32.07 -7.54 0.72
CA GLU A 406 -30.99 -8.39 0.21
C GLU A 406 -30.91 -8.37 -1.33
N ASN A 407 -31.94 -7.81 -1.98
CA ASN A 407 -32.11 -7.76 -3.42
C ASN A 407 -31.84 -6.36 -3.99
N ARG A 408 -31.56 -6.31 -5.30
CA ARG A 408 -31.44 -5.06 -6.07
C ARG A 408 -32.74 -4.25 -6.02
N VAL A 409 -32.64 -2.97 -5.70
CA VAL A 409 -33.73 -2.00 -5.71
C VAL A 409 -33.32 -0.83 -6.61
N TYR A 410 -34.24 -0.36 -7.44
CA TYR A 410 -34.06 0.90 -8.17
C TYR A 410 -34.88 1.97 -7.48
N VAL A 411 -34.30 3.14 -7.24
CA VAL A 411 -34.93 4.24 -6.52
C VAL A 411 -35.02 5.47 -7.41
N ARG A 412 -36.12 6.19 -7.27
CA ARG A 412 -36.31 7.50 -7.86
C ARG A 412 -36.96 8.43 -6.85
N ILE A 413 -36.45 9.65 -6.77
CA ILE A 413 -37.14 10.75 -6.09
C ILE A 413 -37.99 11.48 -7.14
N VAL A 414 -39.29 11.63 -6.90
CA VAL A 414 -40.17 12.35 -7.80
C VAL A 414 -39.76 13.83 -7.81
N PRO A 415 -39.47 14.43 -8.97
CA PRO A 415 -39.05 15.82 -9.04
C PRO A 415 -40.20 16.77 -8.68
N ASP A 416 -39.88 18.04 -8.49
CA ASP A 416 -40.89 19.08 -8.28
C ASP A 416 -41.85 19.20 -9.46
N GLY A 417 -43.07 19.66 -9.19
CA GLY A 417 -44.10 19.90 -10.22
C GLY A 417 -45.12 18.77 -10.36
N PHE A 418 -45.06 17.73 -9.53
CA PHE A 418 -46.02 16.62 -9.49
C PHE A 418 -47.00 16.73 -8.30
N GLY A 419 -47.27 17.95 -7.82
CA GLY A 419 -48.20 18.19 -6.72
C GLY A 419 -47.78 17.47 -5.44
N GLU A 420 -48.73 16.80 -4.78
CA GLU A 420 -48.49 15.99 -3.56
C GLU A 420 -47.48 14.85 -3.77
N ALA A 421 -47.23 14.44 -5.03
CA ALA A 421 -46.25 13.40 -5.31
C ALA A 421 -44.81 13.92 -5.34
N SER A 422 -44.59 15.24 -5.38
CA SER A 422 -43.24 15.83 -5.43
C SER A 422 -42.43 15.47 -4.19
N GLY A 423 -41.17 15.08 -4.36
CA GLY A 423 -40.26 14.68 -3.27
C GLY A 423 -40.48 13.26 -2.75
N LYS A 424 -41.54 12.55 -3.17
CA LYS A 424 -41.76 11.17 -2.76
C LYS A 424 -40.69 10.22 -3.31
N THR A 425 -40.37 9.19 -2.54
CA THR A 425 -39.42 8.14 -2.94
C THR A 425 -40.17 6.98 -3.56
N LEU A 426 -39.94 6.74 -4.85
CA LEU A 426 -40.44 5.57 -5.56
C LEU A 426 -39.36 4.49 -5.60
N THR A 427 -39.77 3.24 -5.41
CA THR A 427 -38.92 2.06 -5.48
C THR A 427 -39.42 1.13 -6.58
N CYS A 428 -38.50 0.50 -7.30
CA CYS A 428 -38.76 -0.71 -8.07
C CYS A 428 -38.00 -1.85 -7.41
N PHE A 429 -38.72 -2.77 -6.77
CA PHE A 429 -38.12 -3.80 -5.93
C PHE A 429 -38.77 -5.17 -6.14
N ARG A 430 -38.03 -6.21 -5.72
CA ARG A 430 -38.46 -7.60 -5.77
C ARG A 430 -38.86 -8.10 -4.38
N CYS A 431 -40.03 -8.71 -4.28
CA CYS A 431 -40.52 -9.38 -3.07
C CYS A 431 -40.88 -10.85 -3.35
N VAL A 432 -40.76 -11.70 -2.33
CA VAL A 432 -41.25 -13.09 -2.36
C VAL A 432 -42.67 -13.10 -1.79
N MET A 433 -43.65 -13.39 -2.64
CA MET A 433 -45.05 -13.46 -2.22
C MET A 433 -45.29 -14.68 -1.33
N ARG A 434 -46.43 -14.71 -0.61
CA ARG A 434 -46.85 -15.89 0.17
C ARG A 434 -46.93 -17.18 -0.65
N SER A 435 -47.15 -17.06 -1.96
CA SER A 435 -47.15 -18.19 -2.90
C SER A 435 -45.75 -18.68 -3.28
N LEU A 436 -44.68 -18.17 -2.64
CA LEU A 436 -43.27 -18.37 -2.95
C LEU A 436 -42.83 -17.86 -4.33
N ASN A 437 -43.73 -17.21 -5.08
CA ASN A 437 -43.39 -16.59 -6.36
C ASN A 437 -42.73 -15.23 -6.13
N LYS A 438 -41.71 -14.93 -6.93
CA LYS A 438 -41.01 -13.63 -6.90
C LYS A 438 -41.72 -12.64 -7.80
N TRP A 439 -42.14 -11.52 -7.23
CA TRP A 439 -42.85 -10.46 -7.95
C TRP A 439 -42.03 -9.17 -7.87
N TRP A 440 -42.15 -8.36 -8.92
CA TRP A 440 -41.60 -7.01 -8.96
C TRP A 440 -42.71 -6.00 -8.76
N PHE A 441 -42.44 -4.95 -8.01
CA PHE A 441 -43.37 -3.86 -7.73
C PHE A 441 -42.73 -2.52 -8.09
N ILE A 442 -43.56 -1.56 -8.48
CA ILE A 442 -43.22 -0.14 -8.48
C ILE A 442 -44.12 0.53 -7.46
N SER A 443 -43.51 1.07 -6.41
CA SER A 443 -44.23 1.50 -5.21
C SER A 443 -43.70 2.83 -4.71
N GLU A 444 -44.55 3.59 -4.02
CA GLU A 444 -44.12 4.67 -3.14
C GLU A 444 -43.70 4.05 -1.81
N ALA A 445 -42.44 4.29 -1.41
CA ALA A 445 -41.88 3.73 -0.20
C ALA A 445 -42.34 4.51 1.05
N ASP A 446 -42.77 3.79 2.08
CA ASP A 446 -43.07 4.40 3.39
C ASP A 446 -41.81 5.03 3.99
N GLU A 447 -41.93 6.26 4.52
CA GLU A 447 -40.79 7.02 5.06
C GLU A 447 -40.10 6.33 6.25
N LYS A 448 -40.85 5.54 7.03
CA LYS A 448 -40.37 4.91 8.26
C LYS A 448 -40.04 3.44 8.08
N GLN A 449 -40.76 2.75 7.21
CA GLN A 449 -40.68 1.30 7.00
C GLN A 449 -40.75 0.94 5.51
N PRO A 450 -39.77 1.39 4.70
CA PRO A 450 -39.72 1.08 3.28
C PRO A 450 -39.60 -0.44 3.04
N GLY A 451 -40.24 -0.95 1.98
CA GLY A 451 -40.23 -2.36 1.62
C GLY A 451 -41.21 -3.23 2.42
N THR A 452 -42.15 -2.63 3.13
CA THR A 452 -43.17 -3.34 3.92
C THR A 452 -44.55 -3.28 3.25
N ASP A 453 -45.55 -3.91 3.86
CA ASP A 453 -46.96 -3.83 3.43
C ASP A 453 -47.57 -2.43 3.55
N ARG A 454 -46.80 -1.46 4.06
CA ARG A 454 -47.17 -0.03 4.11
C ARG A 454 -46.82 0.73 2.84
N ASP A 455 -45.99 0.17 1.98
CA ASP A 455 -45.68 0.77 0.69
C ASP A 455 -46.95 0.83 -0.16
N VAL A 456 -47.06 1.88 -0.98
CA VAL A 456 -48.20 2.08 -1.88
C VAL A 456 -47.83 1.52 -3.26
N ASP A 457 -48.38 0.36 -3.60
CA ASP A 457 -48.04 -0.34 -4.84
C ASP A 457 -48.87 0.19 -6.03
N TYR A 458 -48.19 0.72 -7.07
CA TYR A 458 -48.86 1.20 -8.29
C TYR A 458 -48.96 0.10 -9.34
N TYR A 459 -47.84 -0.57 -9.61
CA TYR A 459 -47.71 -1.55 -10.67
C TYR A 459 -46.98 -2.80 -10.17
N GLN A 460 -47.32 -3.95 -10.74
CA GLN A 460 -46.72 -5.23 -10.39
C GLN A 460 -46.40 -6.04 -11.64
N SER A 461 -45.33 -6.83 -11.59
CA SER A 461 -45.05 -7.86 -12.60
C SER A 461 -44.79 -9.21 -11.95
N LYS A 462 -45.42 -10.25 -12.51
CA LYS A 462 -45.25 -11.64 -12.09
C LYS A 462 -44.19 -12.29 -12.97
N ASN A 463 -43.05 -12.65 -12.40
CA ASN A 463 -42.08 -13.45 -13.13
C ASN A 463 -42.57 -14.90 -13.22
N SER A 464 -42.79 -15.39 -14.44
CA SER A 464 -42.97 -16.81 -14.72
C SER A 464 -41.59 -17.46 -14.94
N GLY A 465 -40.93 -17.88 -13.86
CA GLY A 465 -39.65 -18.60 -13.92
C GLY A 465 -38.70 -18.30 -12.75
N ASP A 466 -37.75 -19.20 -12.51
CA ASP A 466 -36.89 -19.21 -11.31
C ASP A 466 -35.80 -18.11 -11.26
N ALA A 467 -35.50 -17.43 -12.37
CA ALA A 467 -34.14 -16.91 -12.57
C ALA A 467 -34.01 -15.46 -13.08
N HIS A 468 -34.70 -14.48 -12.49
CA HIS A 468 -34.37 -13.07 -12.80
C HIS A 468 -34.18 -12.19 -11.55
N ASP A 469 -32.93 -11.73 -11.38
CA ASP A 469 -32.51 -10.65 -10.48
C ASP A 469 -32.79 -9.25 -11.06
N ARG A 470 -33.47 -9.18 -12.21
CA ARG A 470 -33.87 -7.94 -12.89
C ARG A 470 -35.40 -7.87 -13.06
N PRO A 471 -35.98 -6.65 -13.08
CA PRO A 471 -37.38 -6.45 -13.42
C PRO A 471 -37.62 -6.82 -14.88
N GLN A 472 -38.83 -7.29 -15.18
CA GLN A 472 -39.23 -7.50 -16.58
C GLN A 472 -39.37 -6.16 -17.29
N LEU A 473 -38.93 -6.10 -18.54
CA LEU A 473 -39.01 -4.87 -19.35
C LEU A 473 -40.44 -4.56 -19.83
N SER A 474 -41.32 -5.55 -19.83
CA SER A 474 -42.70 -5.44 -20.32
C SER A 474 -43.61 -6.40 -19.56
N GLY A 475 -44.92 -6.30 -19.78
CA GLY A 475 -45.90 -7.22 -19.16
C GLY A 475 -46.31 -6.83 -17.74
N TRP A 476 -46.01 -5.59 -17.33
CA TRP A 476 -46.49 -5.03 -16.07
C TRP A 476 -48.02 -4.95 -16.07
N GLY A 477 -48.59 -5.20 -14.90
CA GLY A 477 -50.00 -5.03 -14.61
C GLY A 477 -50.22 -3.98 -13.53
N LEU A 478 -51.46 -3.50 -13.45
CA LEU A 478 -51.90 -2.64 -12.36
C LEU A 478 -51.93 -3.46 -11.05
N CYS A 479 -51.56 -2.84 -9.94
CA CYS A 479 -51.73 -3.48 -8.64
C CYS A 479 -53.21 -3.46 -8.25
N THR A 480 -53.87 -4.61 -8.39
CA THR A 480 -55.34 -4.73 -8.30
C THR A 480 -55.90 -4.59 -6.87
N LEU A 481 -55.05 -4.68 -5.85
CA LEU A 481 -55.48 -4.69 -4.45
C LEU A 481 -55.77 -3.30 -3.89
N GLN A 482 -55.08 -2.27 -4.39
CA GLN A 482 -55.17 -0.91 -3.84
C GLN A 482 -55.54 0.16 -4.89
N ALA A 483 -55.56 -0.20 -6.19
CA ALA A 483 -56.01 0.65 -7.30
C ALA A 483 -55.35 2.04 -7.39
N HIS A 484 -54.12 2.20 -6.90
CA HIS A 484 -53.39 3.47 -6.96
C HIS A 484 -52.75 3.73 -8.33
N GLY A 485 -52.45 2.68 -9.10
CA GLY A 485 -51.95 2.79 -10.46
C GLY A 485 -53.07 3.09 -11.46
N LEU A 486 -52.76 3.87 -12.50
CA LEU A 486 -53.66 4.12 -13.64
C LEU A 486 -53.14 3.44 -14.90
N ALA A 487 -54.06 3.01 -15.78
CA ALA A 487 -53.71 2.49 -17.09
C ALA A 487 -53.17 3.62 -17.99
N PRO A 488 -52.21 3.34 -18.88
CA PRO A 488 -51.61 2.04 -19.15
C PRO A 488 -50.57 1.61 -18.11
N ALA A 489 -50.25 0.31 -18.09
CA ALA A 489 -49.14 -0.18 -17.29
C ALA A 489 -47.79 0.22 -17.93
N PRO A 490 -46.72 0.41 -17.14
CA PRO A 490 -45.44 0.87 -17.66
C PRO A 490 -44.75 -0.15 -18.56
N VAL A 491 -43.89 0.39 -19.40
CA VAL A 491 -42.80 -0.32 -20.09
C VAL A 491 -41.49 0.18 -19.50
N LEU A 492 -40.56 -0.75 -19.26
CA LEU A 492 -39.26 -0.43 -18.69
C LEU A 492 -38.16 -0.59 -19.73
N GLU A 493 -37.16 0.26 -19.64
CA GLU A 493 -35.92 0.17 -20.39
C GLU A 493 -34.74 0.15 -19.42
N LEU A 494 -33.79 -0.76 -19.63
CA LEU A 494 -32.52 -0.75 -18.89
C LEU A 494 -31.47 0.00 -19.72
N THR A 495 -30.81 0.97 -19.10
CA THR A 495 -29.67 1.67 -19.71
C THR A 495 -28.43 1.57 -18.81
N GLY A 496 -27.24 1.84 -19.34
CA GLY A 496 -25.99 1.60 -18.61
C GLY A 496 -25.63 0.11 -18.44
N THR A 497 -26.36 -0.79 -19.10
CA THR A 497 -25.96 -2.20 -19.23
C THR A 497 -24.87 -2.34 -20.29
N LEU A 498 -24.08 -3.42 -20.23
CA LEU A 498 -23.27 -3.90 -21.36
C LEU A 498 -24.26 -4.19 -22.50
N GLY A 499 -24.52 -3.19 -23.34
CA GLY A 499 -25.20 -3.41 -24.58
C GLY A 499 -24.27 -4.27 -25.41
N VAL A 500 -24.57 -5.56 -25.53
CA VAL A 500 -24.09 -6.31 -26.70
C VAL A 500 -24.56 -5.48 -27.89
N PRO A 501 -23.65 -4.97 -28.75
CA PRO A 501 -24.05 -4.21 -29.92
C PRO A 501 -25.19 -4.98 -30.61
N LYS A 502 -26.28 -4.31 -31.00
CA LYS A 502 -27.48 -4.99 -31.54
C LYS A 502 -27.13 -5.97 -32.67
N GLU A 503 -26.07 -5.68 -33.41
CA GLU A 503 -25.49 -6.50 -34.48
C GLU A 503 -24.89 -7.85 -34.01
N GLN A 504 -24.41 -7.92 -32.76
CA GLN A 504 -23.84 -9.14 -32.16
C GLN A 504 -24.89 -9.96 -31.38
N ALA A 505 -25.92 -9.32 -30.83
CA ALA A 505 -27.02 -10.02 -30.16
C ALA A 505 -27.82 -10.92 -31.12
N ILE A 506 -27.87 -10.57 -32.42
CA ILE A 506 -28.51 -11.37 -33.48
C ILE A 506 -27.72 -12.66 -33.78
N LYS A 507 -26.42 -12.73 -33.42
CA LYS A 507 -25.53 -13.86 -33.72
C LYS A 507 -25.35 -14.86 -32.57
N MET A 508 -25.87 -14.58 -31.38
CA MET A 508 -25.82 -15.55 -30.30
C MET A 508 -26.93 -16.60 -30.52
N PRO A 509 -26.59 -17.90 -30.55
CA PRO A 509 -27.61 -18.94 -30.66
C PRO A 509 -28.55 -18.87 -29.45
N PRO A 510 -29.85 -19.15 -29.63
CA PRO A 510 -30.79 -19.20 -28.52
C PRO A 510 -30.36 -20.30 -27.55
N TYR A 511 -30.27 -19.96 -26.26
CA TYR A 511 -30.08 -20.92 -25.17
C TYR A 511 -31.29 -21.83 -24.99
#